data_AF-A0A1I4WJK5-F1
#
_entry.id   AF-A0A1I4WJK5-F1
#
_cell.length_a   1.000
_cell.length_b   1.000
_cell.length_c   1.000
_cell.angle_alpha   90.00
_cell.angle_beta   90.00
_cell.angle_gamma   90.00
#
_symmetry.space_group_name_H-M   'P 1'
#
loop_
_entity.id
_entity.type
_entity.pdbx_description
1 polymer ?
#
loop_
_entity_poly.entity_id
_entity_poly.type
_entity_poly.pdbx_seq_one_letter_code
_entity_poly.pdbx_strand_id
1 'polypeptide(L)'
;MNKIVDNSTLTAAPVSLGALQGVGVPQDQAEDGGAVFKSVAPHASNADDAKGLNGEARVALSGWLAEQCQRSGSAYKRTRLHGDALQRQTIALLSLEVALFPEIDWDERLDALHIDRAHITSKHKMCKAVAATFGLDSKADNLVEARQAGKMIDRLALTVEWLANQIRSMTPAQLKAVTFDDQGVKQLVALLMSVGGITKASDLQRGINNGRGKVIIDRFAGAVKRADKGKAVLRKRDGLAEGADIPISITVTVGNKQVPFEVPQSLVESIKGQIYEDAYEVSPIANMLGELVEVGSVVAHREQTLAAGSLGADPEMYAGSRQFVLRPDQSILISSITPTDSCGPVVVARPKVAIVDPWPAGFCRLSSEGWSFAEANLLDADRRKYFDASIMASANTACAASIELITSVAGIEKARSYSVDVLPIASGLASYPLEFTLDKFSPEFEFAVSREDLKAWGALLPSRVSNRHKIELMSVGGGLSLLLGSHDFYPSHVTKVTDDEEVLFAPGILLSVLRMLVLLPLTDSDVEFEADPVGGMHIRFATEAADYELYIPAIMERGPKAHSRDLRPIPVA
;
A
#
# COMPACT_ATOMS: atom_id res chain seq x y z
N MET A 1 35.94 10.03 1.65
CA MET A 1 34.94 10.41 0.63
C MET A 1 33.72 10.96 1.38
N ASN A 2 33.34 12.20 1.07
CA ASN A 2 32.26 12.93 1.75
C ASN A 2 30.94 12.14 1.66
N LYS A 3 30.39 11.76 2.82
CA LYS A 3 29.08 11.13 2.93
C LYS A 3 28.05 12.21 3.24
N ILE A 4 27.14 12.39 2.30
CA ILE A 4 25.91 13.15 2.42
C ILE A 4 25.09 12.52 3.55
N VAL A 5 24.67 13.33 4.52
CA VAL A 5 23.67 12.97 5.52
C VAL A 5 22.33 13.11 4.84
N ASP A 6 21.66 11.99 4.58
CA ASP A 6 20.28 11.98 4.07
C ASP A 6 19.38 11.33 5.12
N ASN A 7 18.53 12.16 5.72
CA ASN A 7 17.53 11.80 6.72
C ASN A 7 16.20 11.59 5.99
N SER A 8 15.90 10.37 5.55
CA SER A 8 14.60 10.03 4.96
C SER A 8 13.81 9.08 5.86
N THR A 9 13.06 9.67 6.78
CA THR A 9 11.89 9.05 7.41
C THR A 9 10.81 8.79 6.37
N LEU A 10 10.47 7.52 6.12
CA LEU A 10 9.15 7.16 5.57
C LEU A 10 8.07 7.22 6.66
N THR A 11 7.83 8.42 7.19
CA THR A 11 6.45 8.92 7.23
C THR A 11 6.01 9.06 5.77
N ALA A 12 4.71 9.07 5.44
CA ALA A 12 4.34 9.76 4.20
C ALA A 12 5.11 11.08 4.23
N ALA A 13 6.02 11.31 3.26
CA ALA A 13 6.84 12.50 3.29
C ALA A 13 5.87 13.65 3.57
N PRO A 14 6.05 14.47 4.63
CA PRO A 14 5.22 15.65 4.76
C PRO A 14 5.37 16.34 3.42
N VAL A 15 4.28 16.46 2.66
CA VAL A 15 4.32 17.16 1.38
C VAL A 15 4.87 18.53 1.74
N SER A 16 6.12 18.77 1.37
CA SER A 16 6.77 20.03 1.60
C SER A 16 5.95 21.03 0.81
N LEU A 17 5.29 21.96 1.51
CA LEU A 17 4.63 23.10 0.89
C LEU A 17 5.64 23.96 0.08
N GLY A 18 6.95 23.76 0.26
CA GLY A 18 7.98 24.32 -0.63
C GLY A 18 7.88 23.80 -2.07
N ALA A 19 7.32 22.62 -2.31
CA ALA A 19 7.01 22.12 -3.65
C ALA A 19 5.71 22.72 -4.23
N LEU A 20 4.85 23.35 -3.41
CA LEU A 20 3.60 23.99 -3.84
C LEU A 20 3.78 25.42 -4.37
N GLN A 21 4.95 26.04 -4.18
CA GLN A 21 5.27 27.31 -4.87
C GLN A 21 5.70 27.11 -6.34
N GLY A 22 5.97 25.87 -6.76
CA GLY A 22 6.43 25.54 -8.12
C GLY A 22 5.43 24.79 -9.00
N VAL A 23 4.28 24.35 -8.46
CA VAL A 23 3.21 23.77 -9.28
C VAL A 23 2.42 24.93 -9.88
N GLY A 24 2.80 25.32 -11.10
CA GLY A 24 1.91 26.10 -11.95
C GLY A 24 0.55 25.41 -11.98
N VAL A 25 -0.47 26.11 -11.53
CA VAL A 25 -1.87 25.71 -11.71
C VAL A 25 -2.04 25.41 -13.21
N PRO A 26 -2.42 24.19 -13.63
CA PRO A 26 -2.85 23.97 -15.00
C PRO A 26 -3.97 24.99 -15.26
N GLN A 27 -3.73 25.91 -16.18
CA GLN A 27 -4.62 27.05 -16.44
C GLN A 27 -6.00 26.62 -16.98
N ASP A 28 -6.15 25.35 -17.33
CA ASP A 28 -7.39 24.76 -17.83
C ASP A 28 -8.14 24.03 -16.70
N GLN A 29 -8.71 24.79 -15.76
CA GLN A 29 -9.97 24.48 -15.04
C GLN A 29 -10.34 25.60 -14.05
N ALA A 30 -10.17 26.86 -14.46
CA ALA A 30 -10.87 27.98 -13.84
C ALA A 30 -12.33 27.99 -14.32
N GLU A 31 -13.14 27.04 -13.88
CA GLU A 31 -14.60 27.14 -13.98
C GLU A 31 -15.16 27.53 -12.61
N ASP A 32 -16.01 28.55 -12.63
CA ASP A 32 -16.69 29.22 -11.51
C ASP A 32 -17.40 28.23 -10.55
N GLY A 33 -16.65 27.64 -9.63
CA GLY A 33 -17.19 27.08 -8.40
C GLY A 33 -17.42 28.22 -7.43
N GLY A 34 -18.68 28.62 -7.24
CA GLY A 34 -19.06 29.76 -6.38
C GLY A 34 -18.32 29.77 -5.03
N ALA A 35 -17.91 30.97 -4.60
CA ALA A 35 -17.10 31.17 -3.39
C ALA A 35 -17.65 30.41 -2.18
N VAL A 36 -16.77 29.66 -1.50
CA VAL A 36 -17.12 28.87 -0.31
C VAL A 36 -17.36 29.81 0.87
N PHE A 37 -16.59 30.90 0.93
CA PHE A 37 -16.71 31.93 1.96
C PHE A 37 -17.45 33.16 1.45
N LYS A 38 -18.47 33.60 2.21
CA LYS A 38 -19.23 34.84 1.94
C LYS A 38 -19.00 35.94 2.98
N SER A 39 -18.11 35.71 3.93
CA SER A 39 -17.84 36.58 5.09
C SER A 39 -16.43 36.33 5.59
N VAL A 40 -15.81 37.30 6.25
CA VAL A 40 -14.45 37.16 6.81
C VAL A 40 -14.49 36.36 8.11
N ALA A 41 -13.50 35.49 8.32
CA ALA A 41 -13.36 34.73 9.55
C ALA A 41 -13.14 35.66 10.75
N PRO A 42 -13.84 35.44 11.87
CA PRO A 42 -13.66 36.24 13.07
C PRO A 42 -12.37 35.82 13.81
N HIS A 43 -11.60 36.80 14.29
CA HIS A 43 -10.48 36.65 15.24
C HIS A 43 -9.24 35.84 14.79
N ALA A 44 -9.26 35.18 13.62
CA ALA A 44 -8.12 34.45 13.09
C ALA A 44 -8.05 34.55 11.56
N SER A 45 -6.84 34.69 11.01
CA SER A 45 -6.61 34.74 9.57
C SER A 45 -6.23 33.37 8.98
N ASN A 46 -5.66 32.49 9.81
CA ASN A 46 -5.15 31.18 9.41
C ASN A 46 -5.27 30.14 10.53
N ALA A 47 -5.02 28.87 10.20
CA ALA A 47 -5.18 27.74 11.10
C ALA A 47 -4.21 27.72 12.30
N ASP A 48 -3.06 28.41 12.22
CA ASP A 48 -2.12 28.55 13.34
C ASP A 48 -2.66 29.54 14.38
N ASP A 49 -3.18 30.69 13.93
CA ASP A 49 -3.82 31.72 14.79
C ASP A 49 -4.95 31.11 15.63
N ALA A 50 -5.72 30.18 15.05
CA ALA A 50 -6.86 29.53 15.71
C ALA A 50 -6.48 28.70 16.95
N LYS A 51 -5.22 28.23 17.06
CA LYS A 51 -4.74 27.47 18.23
C LYS A 51 -4.55 28.35 19.47
N GLY A 52 -4.32 29.65 19.29
CA GLY A 52 -4.06 30.61 20.37
C GLY A 52 -5.29 31.38 20.85
N LEU A 53 -6.48 31.09 20.31
CA LEU A 53 -7.71 31.80 20.66
C LEU A 53 -8.21 31.46 22.07
N ASN A 54 -8.71 32.48 22.77
CA ASN A 54 -9.43 32.31 24.03
C ASN A 54 -10.82 31.67 23.80
N GLY A 55 -11.51 31.29 24.88
CA GLY A 55 -12.78 30.56 24.81
C GLY A 55 -13.85 31.23 23.95
N GLU A 56 -14.07 32.54 24.10
CA GLU A 56 -15.09 33.28 23.35
C GLU A 56 -14.75 33.39 21.85
N ALA A 57 -13.51 33.75 21.51
CA ALA A 57 -13.07 33.85 20.12
C ALA A 57 -13.04 32.48 19.43
N ARG A 58 -12.73 31.41 20.18
CA ARG A 58 -12.74 30.03 19.71
C ARG A 58 -14.17 29.56 19.40
N VAL A 59 -15.14 29.89 20.24
CA VAL A 59 -16.58 29.60 19.98
C VAL A 59 -17.08 30.37 18.77
N ALA A 60 -16.73 31.66 18.64
CA ALA A 60 -17.13 32.48 17.48
C ALA A 60 -16.57 31.94 16.16
N LEU A 61 -15.28 31.55 16.13
CA LEU A 61 -14.67 30.97 14.93
C LEU A 61 -15.24 29.58 14.60
N SER A 62 -15.49 28.74 15.61
CA SER A 62 -16.13 27.44 15.42
C SER A 62 -17.53 27.57 14.84
N GLY A 63 -18.35 28.49 15.37
CA GLY A 63 -19.71 28.75 14.87
C GLY A 63 -19.70 29.30 13.44
N TRP A 64 -18.73 30.15 13.12
CA TRP A 64 -18.56 30.66 11.75
C TRP A 64 -18.17 29.55 10.76
N LEU A 65 -17.21 28.68 11.09
CA LEU A 65 -16.82 27.56 10.24
C LEU A 65 -17.96 26.56 10.04
N ALA A 66 -18.71 26.27 11.10
CA ALA A 66 -19.91 25.44 11.07
C ALA A 66 -20.92 25.93 10.03
N GLU A 67 -21.18 27.25 10.03
CA GLU A 67 -22.09 27.88 9.09
C GLU A 67 -21.58 27.75 7.65
N GLN A 68 -20.28 27.95 7.42
CA GLN A 68 -19.70 27.77 6.09
C GLN A 68 -19.80 26.30 5.62
N CYS A 69 -19.56 25.32 6.51
CA CYS A 69 -19.75 23.90 6.24
C CYS A 69 -21.17 23.59 5.79
N GLN A 70 -22.17 24.04 6.56
CA GLN A 70 -23.58 23.81 6.26
C GLN A 70 -24.02 24.47 4.95
N ARG A 71 -23.55 25.71 4.69
CA ARG A 71 -23.80 26.43 3.43
C ARG A 71 -23.21 25.68 2.23
N SER A 72 -21.96 25.24 2.34
CA SER A 72 -21.25 24.51 1.29
C SER A 72 -21.93 23.17 0.98
N GLY A 73 -22.27 22.38 2.00
CA GLY A 73 -23.01 21.12 1.81
C GLY A 73 -24.42 21.32 1.23
N SER A 74 -25.12 22.37 1.64
CA SER A 74 -26.42 22.75 1.07
C SER A 74 -26.33 23.22 -0.38
N ALA A 75 -25.21 23.83 -0.79
CA ALA A 75 -24.96 24.23 -2.18
C ALA A 75 -24.63 23.01 -3.04
N TYR A 76 -23.87 22.05 -2.51
CA TYR A 76 -23.62 20.76 -3.17
C TYR A 76 -24.94 20.02 -3.47
N LYS A 77 -25.85 19.89 -2.48
CA LYS A 77 -27.14 19.21 -2.66
C LYS A 77 -28.01 19.81 -3.77
N ARG A 78 -27.89 21.13 -4.00
CA ARG A 78 -28.66 21.86 -5.02
C ARG A 78 -28.06 21.76 -6.43
N THR A 79 -26.80 21.38 -6.57
CA THR A 79 -26.04 21.58 -7.83
C THR A 79 -25.59 20.25 -8.42
N ARG A 80 -26.37 19.70 -9.36
CA ARG A 80 -26.07 18.41 -10.04
C ARG A 80 -24.85 18.45 -10.98
N LEU A 81 -24.44 19.63 -11.47
CA LEU A 81 -23.41 19.79 -12.52
C LEU A 81 -21.98 20.04 -12.00
N HIS A 82 -21.80 20.52 -10.77
CA HIS A 82 -20.48 20.81 -10.15
C HIS A 82 -20.15 19.87 -8.98
N GLY A 83 -20.81 18.71 -8.92
CA GLY A 83 -20.84 17.83 -7.75
C GLY A 83 -19.45 17.55 -7.18
N ASP A 84 -18.50 17.15 -8.01
CA ASP A 84 -17.19 16.69 -7.54
C ASP A 84 -16.30 17.83 -6.99
N ALA A 85 -16.40 19.04 -7.55
CA ALA A 85 -15.58 20.18 -7.12
C ALA A 85 -16.07 20.76 -5.78
N LEU A 86 -17.39 21.00 -5.67
CA LEU A 86 -18.02 21.47 -4.44
C LEU A 86 -17.88 20.44 -3.33
N GLN A 87 -18.03 19.14 -3.63
CA GLN A 87 -17.83 18.07 -2.66
C GLN A 87 -16.42 18.09 -2.06
N ARG A 88 -15.37 18.28 -2.88
CA ARG A 88 -13.98 18.38 -2.39
C ARG A 88 -13.79 19.60 -1.50
N GLN A 89 -14.36 20.75 -1.86
CA GLN A 89 -14.28 21.96 -1.05
C GLN A 89 -15.00 21.80 0.29
N THR A 90 -16.19 21.20 0.30
CA THR A 90 -16.93 20.91 1.53
C THR A 90 -16.17 19.93 2.43
N ILE A 91 -15.53 18.89 1.87
CA ILE A 91 -14.66 17.98 2.63
C ILE A 91 -13.49 18.72 3.25
N ALA A 92 -12.80 19.57 2.49
CA ALA A 92 -11.67 20.34 2.98
C ALA A 92 -12.06 21.24 4.17
N LEU A 93 -13.20 21.92 4.06
CA LEU A 93 -13.72 22.78 5.11
C LEU A 93 -14.14 22.00 6.36
N LEU A 94 -14.86 20.89 6.19
CA LEU A 94 -15.25 20.01 7.30
C LEU A 94 -14.03 19.39 7.99
N SER A 95 -13.00 19.01 7.23
CA SER A 95 -11.76 18.48 7.78
C SER A 95 -11.00 19.52 8.61
N LEU A 96 -11.05 20.79 8.19
CA LEU A 96 -10.48 21.91 8.93
C LEU A 96 -11.23 22.16 10.26
N GLU A 97 -12.58 22.16 10.22
CA GLU A 97 -13.41 22.29 11.42
C GLU A 97 -13.14 21.14 12.41
N VAL A 98 -13.13 19.88 11.94
CA VAL A 98 -12.82 18.70 12.76
C VAL A 98 -11.39 18.73 13.32
N ALA A 99 -10.42 19.22 12.56
CA ALA A 99 -9.04 19.29 13.00
C ALA A 99 -8.84 20.30 14.14
N LEU A 100 -9.48 21.47 14.03
CA LEU A 100 -9.31 22.58 14.96
C LEU A 100 -10.26 22.52 16.17
N PHE A 101 -11.45 21.94 16.01
CA PHE A 101 -12.53 21.91 17.00
C PHE A 101 -13.08 20.47 17.19
N PRO A 102 -12.29 19.55 17.78
CA PRO A 102 -12.72 18.16 17.93
C PRO A 102 -13.87 17.94 18.91
N GLU A 103 -14.19 18.93 19.75
CA GLU A 103 -15.21 18.91 20.81
C GLU A 103 -16.64 19.16 20.30
N ILE A 104 -16.83 19.38 18.99
CA ILE A 104 -18.14 19.70 18.42
C ILE A 104 -19.11 18.53 18.60
N ASP A 105 -20.28 18.82 19.18
CA ASP A 105 -21.39 17.88 19.21
C ASP A 105 -22.14 17.89 17.87
N TRP A 106 -21.94 16.83 17.08
CA TRP A 106 -22.60 16.66 15.79
C TRP A 106 -24.05 16.20 15.91
N ASP A 107 -24.47 15.74 17.08
CA ASP A 107 -25.84 15.28 17.32
C ASP A 107 -26.83 16.44 17.34
N GLU A 108 -26.49 17.54 18.01
CA GLU A 108 -27.31 18.78 18.01
C GLU A 108 -27.54 19.31 16.58
N ARG A 109 -26.54 19.15 15.71
CA ARG A 109 -26.63 19.58 14.30
C ARG A 109 -27.48 18.66 13.43
N LEU A 110 -27.50 17.36 13.72
CA LEU A 110 -28.40 16.42 13.05
C LEU A 110 -29.87 16.70 13.44
N ASP A 111 -30.11 16.97 14.72
CA ASP A 111 -31.45 17.30 15.22
C ASP A 111 -31.99 18.59 14.56
N ALA A 112 -31.15 19.61 14.40
CA ALA A 112 -31.50 20.85 13.70
C ALA A 112 -31.87 20.65 12.21
N LEU A 113 -31.45 19.53 11.62
CA LEU A 113 -31.77 19.13 10.25
C LEU A 113 -32.91 18.10 10.17
N HIS A 114 -33.50 17.72 11.31
CA HIS A 114 -34.50 16.66 11.43
C HIS A 114 -34.04 15.31 10.87
N ILE A 115 -32.73 15.01 10.97
CA ILE A 115 -32.17 13.71 10.59
C ILE A 115 -32.08 12.85 11.85
N ASP A 116 -32.81 11.73 11.90
CA ASP A 116 -32.74 10.82 13.04
C ASP A 116 -31.34 10.18 13.13
N ARG A 117 -30.72 10.31 14.30
CA ARG A 117 -29.41 9.75 14.60
C ARG A 117 -29.37 8.23 14.37
N ALA A 118 -30.48 7.52 14.60
CA ALA A 118 -30.62 6.09 14.35
C ALA A 118 -30.60 5.72 12.85
N HIS A 119 -30.71 6.71 11.96
CA HIS A 119 -30.56 6.52 10.52
C HIS A 119 -29.11 6.47 10.08
N ILE A 120 -28.14 6.88 10.92
CA ILE A 120 -26.71 6.76 10.60
C ILE A 120 -26.19 5.43 11.16
N THR A 121 -26.26 4.38 10.35
CA THR A 121 -25.96 3.01 10.78
C THR A 121 -24.47 2.70 10.94
N SER A 122 -23.60 3.51 10.33
CA SER A 122 -22.14 3.34 10.45
C SER A 122 -21.64 3.79 11.82
N LYS A 123 -20.74 2.99 12.41
CA LYS A 123 -20.12 3.28 13.71
C LYS A 123 -18.92 4.22 13.61
N HIS A 124 -18.55 4.67 12.42
CA HIS A 124 -17.38 5.52 12.23
C HIS A 124 -17.62 6.93 12.81
N LYS A 125 -16.68 7.41 13.64
CA LYS A 125 -16.84 8.65 14.44
C LYS A 125 -17.15 9.92 13.62
N MET A 126 -16.73 9.96 12.35
CA MET A 126 -16.98 11.11 11.45
C MET A 126 -18.29 11.02 10.65
N CYS A 127 -19.05 9.92 10.72
CA CYS A 127 -20.26 9.75 9.91
C CYS A 127 -21.35 10.75 10.25
N LYS A 128 -21.52 11.08 11.53
CA LYS A 128 -22.48 12.10 11.99
C LYS A 128 -22.11 13.48 11.48
N ALA A 129 -20.82 13.83 11.51
CA ALA A 129 -20.32 15.10 10.97
C ALA A 129 -20.61 15.23 9.48
N VAL A 130 -20.29 14.19 8.69
CA VAL A 130 -20.60 14.15 7.25
C VAL A 130 -22.10 14.22 6.99
N ALA A 131 -22.91 13.45 7.72
CA ALA A 131 -24.36 13.46 7.56
C ALA A 131 -24.96 14.84 7.86
N ALA A 132 -24.51 15.51 8.93
CA ALA A 132 -24.94 16.85 9.28
C ALA A 132 -24.49 17.90 8.24
N THR A 133 -23.25 17.83 7.75
CA THR A 133 -22.74 18.81 6.79
C THR A 133 -23.40 18.68 5.41
N PHE A 134 -23.58 17.45 4.91
CA PHE A 134 -24.13 17.20 3.58
C PHE A 134 -25.65 16.99 3.57
N GLY A 135 -26.30 16.94 4.73
CA GLY A 135 -27.73 16.65 4.86
C GLY A 135 -28.10 15.29 4.30
N LEU A 136 -27.28 14.27 4.61
CA LEU A 136 -27.43 12.89 4.14
C LEU A 136 -28.20 12.05 5.16
N ASP A 137 -29.34 11.51 4.75
CA ASP A 137 -30.13 10.57 5.53
C ASP A 137 -30.17 9.21 4.81
N SER A 138 -29.62 8.18 5.45
CA SER A 138 -29.52 6.84 4.86
C SER A 138 -30.80 6.00 4.97
N LYS A 139 -31.85 6.54 5.60
CA LYS A 139 -33.18 5.92 5.71
C LYS A 139 -34.32 6.88 5.36
N ALA A 140 -34.06 7.93 4.57
CA ALA A 140 -35.11 8.79 4.04
C ALA A 140 -36.17 7.98 3.26
N ASP A 141 -37.40 8.48 3.23
CA ASP A 141 -38.54 7.84 2.55
C ASP A 141 -38.26 7.57 1.07
N ASN A 142 -37.39 8.37 0.44
CA ASN A 142 -36.88 8.11 -0.89
C ASN A 142 -35.75 7.06 -0.87
N LEU A 143 -36.10 5.81 -1.20
CA LEU A 143 -35.18 4.67 -1.22
C LEU A 143 -33.93 4.84 -2.10
N VAL A 144 -34.02 5.61 -3.19
CA VAL A 144 -32.86 5.86 -4.07
C VAL A 144 -31.88 6.82 -3.40
N GLU A 145 -32.40 7.89 -2.81
CA GLU A 145 -31.59 8.87 -2.07
C GLU A 145 -30.99 8.25 -0.80
N ALA A 146 -31.76 7.47 -0.05
CA ALA A 146 -31.32 6.74 1.13
C ALA A 146 -30.15 5.79 0.81
N ARG A 147 -30.26 5.04 -0.30
CA ARG A 147 -29.19 4.10 -0.73
C ARG A 147 -27.94 4.83 -1.21
N GLN A 148 -28.08 5.98 -1.87
CA GLN A 148 -26.94 6.81 -2.29
C GLN A 148 -26.25 7.46 -1.08
N ALA A 149 -27.03 8.03 -0.15
CA ALA A 149 -26.56 8.60 1.10
C ALA A 149 -25.78 7.57 1.92
N GLY A 150 -26.32 6.36 2.11
CA GLY A 150 -25.64 5.28 2.85
C GLY A 150 -24.28 4.91 2.26
N LYS A 151 -24.14 4.86 0.93
CA LYS A 151 -22.86 4.56 0.26
C LYS A 151 -21.84 5.70 0.37
N MET A 152 -22.31 6.94 0.46
CA MET A 152 -21.45 8.13 0.48
C MET A 152 -20.92 8.46 1.88
N ILE A 153 -21.74 8.28 2.92
CA ILE A 153 -21.42 8.67 4.29
C ILE A 153 -20.06 8.08 4.75
N ASP A 154 -19.83 6.78 4.58
CA ASP A 154 -18.59 6.14 5.03
C ASP A 154 -17.36 6.61 4.26
N ARG A 155 -17.48 6.73 2.93
CA ARG A 155 -16.36 7.14 2.08
C ARG A 155 -15.92 8.57 2.41
N LEU A 156 -16.89 9.46 2.56
CA LEU A 156 -16.64 10.86 2.93
C LEU A 156 -16.09 10.95 4.36
N ALA A 157 -16.62 10.16 5.29
CA ALA A 157 -16.19 10.16 6.69
C ALA A 157 -14.72 9.73 6.84
N LEU A 158 -14.30 8.70 6.10
CA LEU A 158 -12.90 8.26 6.03
C LEU A 158 -12.01 9.33 5.39
N THR A 159 -12.47 9.97 4.33
CA THR A 159 -11.71 11.05 3.66
C THR A 159 -11.51 12.25 4.58
N VAL A 160 -12.56 12.66 5.30
CA VAL A 160 -12.52 13.77 6.28
C VAL A 160 -11.56 13.44 7.41
N GLU A 161 -11.60 12.22 7.94
CA GLU A 161 -10.66 11.80 8.99
C GLU A 161 -9.22 11.83 8.48
N TRP A 162 -8.95 11.34 7.26
CA TRP A 162 -7.63 11.39 6.66
C TRP A 162 -7.06 12.80 6.63
N LEU A 163 -7.82 13.73 6.03
CA LEU A 163 -7.38 15.10 5.80
C LEU A 163 -7.28 15.87 7.13
N ALA A 164 -8.19 15.64 8.08
CA ALA A 164 -8.09 16.22 9.42
C ALA A 164 -6.82 15.75 10.16
N ASN A 165 -6.45 14.47 10.02
CA ASN A 165 -5.20 13.96 10.58
C ASN A 165 -3.96 14.60 9.94
N GLN A 166 -3.98 14.83 8.62
CA GLN A 166 -2.91 15.57 7.94
C GLN A 166 -2.78 16.99 8.49
N ILE A 167 -3.89 17.73 8.62
CA ILE A 167 -3.91 19.09 9.18
C ILE A 167 -3.33 19.11 10.61
N ARG A 168 -3.71 18.15 11.46
CA ARG A 168 -3.18 18.06 12.83
C ARG A 168 -1.67 17.81 12.89
N SER A 169 -1.11 17.14 11.88
CA SER A 169 0.32 16.82 11.78
C SER A 169 1.16 17.94 11.14
N MET A 170 0.54 19.00 10.63
CA MET A 170 1.24 20.12 10.00
C MET A 170 2.09 20.91 11.00
N THR A 171 3.26 21.36 10.55
CA THR A 171 4.11 22.30 11.29
C THR A 171 3.43 23.68 11.40
N PRO A 172 3.84 24.55 12.36
CA PRO A 172 3.28 25.90 12.47
C PRO A 172 3.40 26.73 11.18
N ALA A 173 4.51 26.59 10.45
CA ALA A 173 4.71 27.27 9.17
C ALA A 173 3.70 26.82 8.10
N GLN A 174 3.35 25.52 8.10
CA GLN A 174 2.35 24.97 7.18
C GLN A 174 0.93 25.37 7.58
N LEU A 175 0.63 25.42 8.88
CA LEU A 175 -0.67 25.88 9.38
C LEU A 175 -0.94 27.36 9.07
N LYS A 176 0.10 28.19 9.09
CA LYS A 176 0.00 29.60 8.66
C LYS A 176 -0.37 29.76 7.19
N ALA A 177 -0.01 28.80 6.34
CA ALA A 177 -0.36 28.82 4.93
C ALA A 177 -1.85 28.48 4.68
N VAL A 178 -2.49 27.75 5.60
CA VAL A 178 -3.90 27.38 5.54
C VAL A 178 -4.76 28.53 6.10
N THR A 179 -5.14 29.45 5.21
CA THR A 179 -5.98 30.63 5.51
C THR A 179 -7.47 30.28 5.60
N PHE A 180 -8.24 31.08 6.34
CA PHE A 180 -9.71 30.93 6.42
C PHE A 180 -10.43 31.64 5.26
N ASP A 181 -10.03 31.33 4.03
CA ASP A 181 -10.59 31.85 2.79
C ASP A 181 -10.55 30.79 1.66
N ASP A 182 -11.01 31.15 0.47
CA ASP A 182 -11.06 30.23 -0.68
C ASP A 182 -9.65 29.72 -1.08
N GLN A 183 -8.59 30.48 -0.80
CA GLN A 183 -7.22 30.06 -1.08
C GLN A 183 -6.78 28.94 -0.13
N GLY A 184 -7.04 29.07 1.17
CA GLY A 184 -6.74 28.02 2.14
C GLY A 184 -7.52 26.72 1.86
N VAL A 185 -8.80 26.83 1.46
CA VAL A 185 -9.57 25.66 1.02
C VAL A 185 -9.00 25.04 -0.25
N LYS A 186 -8.57 25.84 -1.23
CA LYS A 186 -7.90 25.34 -2.45
C LYS A 186 -6.61 24.58 -2.13
N GLN A 187 -5.83 25.04 -1.15
CA GLN A 187 -4.63 24.32 -0.72
C GLN A 187 -4.96 22.95 -0.11
N LEU A 188 -5.98 22.86 0.74
CA LEU A 188 -6.43 21.59 1.31
C LEU A 188 -7.02 20.66 0.24
N VAL A 189 -7.72 21.20 -0.75
CA VAL A 189 -8.18 20.43 -1.92
C VAL A 189 -6.99 19.94 -2.75
N ALA A 190 -5.96 20.75 -2.96
CA ALA A 190 -4.74 20.31 -3.65
C ALA A 190 -4.03 19.17 -2.89
N LEU A 191 -4.00 19.23 -1.55
CA LEU A 191 -3.49 18.15 -0.71
C LEU A 191 -4.32 16.86 -0.85
N LEU A 192 -5.65 16.97 -0.91
CA LEU A 192 -6.53 15.82 -1.18
C LEU A 192 -6.30 15.25 -2.59
N MET A 193 -6.08 16.10 -3.59
CA MET A 193 -5.85 15.68 -4.97
C MET A 193 -4.48 15.06 -5.20
N SER A 194 -3.45 15.46 -4.44
CA SER A 194 -2.10 14.91 -4.56
C SER A 194 -2.06 13.40 -4.27
N VAL A 195 -2.92 12.93 -3.36
CA VAL A 195 -3.06 11.50 -3.01
C VAL A 195 -4.07 10.74 -3.88
N GLY A 196 -4.66 11.38 -4.89
CA GLY A 196 -5.63 10.73 -5.80
C GLY A 196 -7.10 11.00 -5.47
N GLY A 197 -7.40 12.02 -4.66
CA GLY A 197 -8.76 12.48 -4.38
C GLY A 197 -9.51 11.66 -3.33
N ILE A 198 -10.83 11.85 -3.27
CA ILE A 198 -11.72 11.30 -2.23
C ILE A 198 -11.60 9.78 -2.11
N THR A 199 -11.67 9.05 -3.23
CA THR A 199 -11.62 7.58 -3.21
C THR A 199 -10.31 7.08 -2.61
N LYS A 200 -9.16 7.59 -3.08
CA LYS A 200 -7.86 7.10 -2.64
C LYS A 200 -7.54 7.52 -1.20
N ALA A 201 -7.93 8.72 -0.78
CA ALA A 201 -7.81 9.15 0.61
C ALA A 201 -8.71 8.31 1.55
N SER A 202 -9.93 7.98 1.11
CA SER A 202 -10.82 7.07 1.84
C SER A 202 -10.21 5.68 1.97
N ASP A 203 -9.61 5.13 0.91
CA ASP A 203 -8.95 3.81 0.93
C ASP A 203 -7.70 3.84 1.83
N LEU A 204 -6.92 4.92 1.80
CA LEU A 204 -5.76 5.10 2.69
C LEU A 204 -6.18 5.18 4.15
N GLN A 205 -7.20 5.98 4.49
CA GLN A 205 -7.71 6.04 5.86
C GLN A 205 -8.40 4.76 6.27
N ARG A 206 -9.06 4.07 5.33
CA ARG A 206 -9.55 2.72 5.57
C ARG A 206 -8.40 1.80 5.88
N GLY A 207 -7.29 1.84 5.15
CA GLY A 207 -6.06 1.09 5.49
C GLY A 207 -5.45 1.49 6.84
N ILE A 208 -5.57 2.74 7.26
CA ILE A 208 -5.12 3.22 8.59
C ILE A 208 -6.06 2.74 9.70
N ASN A 209 -7.38 2.80 9.49
CA ASN A 209 -8.41 2.37 10.45
C ASN A 209 -8.52 0.83 10.51
N ASN A 210 -8.34 0.19 9.37
CA ASN A 210 -8.10 -1.24 9.20
C ASN A 210 -6.66 -1.61 9.54
N GLY A 211 -5.82 -0.63 9.91
CA GLY A 211 -4.53 -0.78 10.57
C GLY A 211 -4.63 -1.39 11.97
N ARG A 212 -5.70 -2.16 12.22
CA ARG A 212 -5.65 -3.41 12.98
C ARG A 212 -4.54 -4.28 12.37
N GLY A 213 -3.32 -4.04 12.81
CA GLY A 213 -2.18 -4.92 12.51
C GLY A 213 -0.84 -4.20 12.45
N LYS A 214 -0.76 -2.94 11.98
CA LYS A 214 0.55 -2.26 11.89
C LYS A 214 1.08 -1.94 13.28
N VAL A 215 2.17 -2.59 13.66
CA VAL A 215 2.79 -2.41 14.98
C VAL A 215 3.51 -1.06 15.03
N ILE A 216 3.27 -0.30 16.09
CA ILE A 216 4.05 0.91 16.40
C ILE A 216 5.42 0.44 16.89
N ILE A 217 6.49 0.81 16.19
CA ILE A 217 7.86 0.39 16.48
C ILE A 217 8.58 1.49 17.28
N ASP A 218 9.06 1.16 18.46
CA ASP A 218 10.07 1.95 19.17
C ASP A 218 11.43 1.78 18.48
N ARG A 219 11.84 2.82 17.75
CA ARG A 219 13.09 2.79 16.97
C ARG A 219 14.34 2.78 17.85
N PHE A 220 14.28 3.37 19.05
CA PHE A 220 15.41 3.40 19.97
C PHE A 220 15.63 2.00 20.55
N ALA A 221 14.58 1.39 21.07
CA ALA A 221 14.62 -0.01 21.50
C ALA A 221 15.02 -0.95 20.35
N GLY A 222 14.60 -0.64 19.12
CA GLY A 222 15.00 -1.32 17.89
C GLY A 222 16.48 -1.24 17.57
N ALA A 223 17.12 -0.08 17.74
CA ALA A 223 18.56 0.08 17.54
C ALA A 223 19.35 -0.77 18.54
N VAL A 224 19.01 -0.67 19.84
CA VAL A 224 19.64 -1.45 20.91
C VAL A 224 19.53 -2.95 20.67
N LYS A 225 18.32 -3.45 20.36
CA LYS A 225 18.13 -4.89 20.13
C LYS A 225 18.87 -5.40 18.90
N ARG A 226 18.94 -4.61 17.82
CA ARG A 226 19.70 -5.01 16.62
C ARG A 226 21.19 -5.09 16.93
N ALA A 227 21.73 -4.10 17.66
CA ALA A 227 23.11 -4.15 18.12
C ALA A 227 23.37 -5.40 18.98
N ASP A 228 22.49 -5.72 19.92
CA ASP A 228 22.65 -6.93 20.76
C ASP A 228 22.65 -8.23 19.93
N LYS A 229 21.76 -8.34 18.95
CA LYS A 229 21.71 -9.51 18.08
C LYS A 229 22.89 -9.60 17.12
N GLY A 230 23.28 -8.51 16.47
CA GLY A 230 24.45 -8.52 15.60
C GLY A 230 25.73 -8.77 16.38
N LYS A 231 25.82 -8.32 17.63
CA LYS A 231 26.89 -8.70 18.56
C LYS A 231 26.93 -10.23 18.78
N ALA A 232 25.77 -10.86 18.94
CA ALA A 232 25.69 -12.32 19.07
C ALA A 232 26.11 -13.05 17.78
N VAL A 233 25.73 -12.53 16.60
CA VAL A 233 26.14 -13.07 15.29
C VAL A 233 27.66 -13.02 15.14
N LEU A 234 28.28 -11.87 15.40
CA LEU A 234 29.73 -11.70 15.31
C LEU A 234 30.49 -12.61 16.27
N ARG A 235 30.01 -12.75 17.52
CA ARG A 235 30.61 -13.69 18.49
C ARG A 235 30.56 -15.12 17.99
N LYS A 236 29.41 -15.56 17.46
CA LYS A 236 29.26 -16.91 16.92
C LYS A 236 30.19 -17.14 15.73
N ARG A 237 30.29 -16.17 14.82
CA ARG A 237 31.20 -16.21 13.67
C ARG A 237 32.66 -16.35 14.10
N ASP A 238 33.06 -15.61 15.13
CA ASP A 238 34.44 -15.55 15.61
C ASP A 238 34.75 -16.62 16.68
N GLY A 239 33.82 -17.54 16.96
CA GLY A 239 34.00 -18.61 17.95
C GLY A 239 34.18 -18.13 19.38
N LEU A 240 33.68 -16.94 19.70
CA LEU A 240 33.85 -16.30 21.01
C LEU A 240 32.81 -16.80 22.02
N ALA A 241 33.23 -16.95 23.29
CA ALA A 241 32.35 -17.32 24.38
C ALA A 241 31.28 -16.24 24.66
N GLU A 242 30.18 -16.65 25.29
CA GLU A 242 29.14 -15.72 25.71
C GLU A 242 29.71 -14.66 26.64
N GLY A 243 29.43 -13.38 26.34
CA GLY A 243 29.98 -12.24 27.10
C GLY A 243 31.39 -11.80 26.69
N ALA A 244 32.14 -12.57 25.90
CA ALA A 244 33.48 -12.18 25.45
C ALA A 244 33.45 -10.88 24.60
N ASP A 245 34.52 -10.09 24.73
CA ASP A 245 34.70 -8.87 23.93
C ASP A 245 35.03 -9.23 22.48
N ILE A 246 34.41 -8.49 21.55
CA ILE A 246 34.69 -8.62 20.12
C ILE A 246 35.88 -7.71 19.79
N PRO A 247 37.03 -8.27 19.35
CA PRO A 247 38.19 -7.48 19.00
C PRO A 247 37.91 -6.67 17.73
N ILE A 248 38.09 -5.35 17.80
CA ILE A 248 37.91 -4.45 16.65
C ILE A 248 39.23 -3.71 16.42
N SER A 249 39.83 -3.94 15.25
CA SER A 249 40.99 -3.19 14.77
C SER A 249 40.54 -2.17 13.74
N ILE A 250 40.84 -0.89 13.98
CA ILE A 250 40.55 0.18 13.01
C ILE A 250 41.85 0.52 12.29
N THR A 251 41.87 0.37 10.97
CA THR A 251 43.03 0.71 10.13
C THR A 251 42.69 1.93 9.28
N VAL A 252 43.49 2.98 9.39
CA VAL A 252 43.33 4.20 8.57
C VAL A 252 44.35 4.16 7.44
N THR A 253 43.86 4.31 6.20
CA THR A 253 44.72 4.39 5.03
C THR A 253 44.94 5.86 4.66
N VAL A 254 46.20 6.31 4.69
CA VAL A 254 46.60 7.66 4.28
C VAL A 254 47.51 7.53 3.06
N GLY A 255 47.00 7.88 1.88
CA GLY A 255 47.67 7.59 0.60
C GLY A 255 47.76 6.07 0.37
N ASN A 256 48.97 5.54 0.17
CA ASN A 256 49.21 4.10 -0.02
C ASN A 256 49.74 3.39 1.24
N LYS A 257 49.71 4.03 2.41
CA LYS A 257 50.19 3.45 3.67
C LYS A 257 49.04 3.25 4.66
N GLN A 258 49.00 2.07 5.25
CA GLN A 258 48.19 1.81 6.45
C GLN A 258 48.94 2.34 7.65
N VAL A 259 48.33 3.26 8.39
CA VAL A 259 48.90 3.81 9.61
C VAL A 259 47.98 3.41 10.77
N PRO A 260 48.50 2.78 11.84
CA PRO A 260 47.71 2.56 13.04
C PRO A 260 47.33 3.92 13.63
N PHE A 261 46.03 4.17 13.74
CA PHE A 261 45.47 5.41 14.28
C PHE A 261 44.81 5.08 15.62
N GLU A 262 45.25 5.73 16.69
CA GLU A 262 44.56 5.62 17.99
C GLU A 262 43.23 6.37 17.90
N VAL A 263 42.15 5.60 17.74
CA VAL A 263 40.79 6.13 17.68
C VAL A 263 40.35 6.52 19.10
N PRO A 264 39.84 7.75 19.31
CA PRO A 264 39.27 8.15 20.60
C PRO A 264 38.20 7.16 21.08
N GLN A 265 38.18 6.83 22.37
CA GLN A 265 37.28 5.82 22.94
C GLN A 265 35.79 6.08 22.62
N SER A 266 35.36 7.34 22.56
CA SER A 266 33.99 7.71 22.19
C SER A 266 33.63 7.37 20.74
N LEU A 267 34.59 7.47 19.82
CA LEU A 267 34.44 7.03 18.43
C LEU A 267 34.45 5.50 18.35
N VAL A 268 35.25 4.81 19.17
CA VAL A 268 35.27 3.34 19.23
C VAL A 268 33.90 2.79 19.63
N GLU A 269 33.23 3.36 20.64
CA GLU A 269 31.90 2.91 21.06
C GLU A 269 30.82 3.18 20.00
N SER A 270 30.89 4.33 19.32
CA SER A 270 29.98 4.64 18.21
C SER A 270 30.19 3.70 17.00
N ILE A 271 31.45 3.45 16.64
CA ILE A 271 31.82 2.53 15.56
C ILE A 271 31.39 1.10 15.90
N LYS A 272 31.58 0.66 17.15
CA LYS A 272 31.08 -0.63 17.66
C LYS A 272 29.58 -0.76 17.50
N GLY A 273 28.83 0.24 17.95
CA GLY A 273 27.36 0.27 17.82
C GLY A 273 26.93 0.07 16.37
N GLN A 274 27.52 0.82 15.44
CA GLN A 274 27.22 0.68 14.02
C GLN A 274 27.60 -0.69 13.46
N ILE A 275 28.80 -1.20 13.77
CA ILE A 275 29.25 -2.54 13.32
C ILE A 275 28.29 -3.62 13.81
N TYR A 276 27.82 -3.53 15.05
CA TYR A 276 26.88 -4.49 15.60
C TYR A 276 25.51 -4.37 14.94
N GLU A 277 25.02 -3.17 14.67
CA GLU A 277 23.77 -2.98 13.94
C GLU A 277 23.86 -3.48 12.49
N ASP A 278 25.00 -3.30 11.83
CA ASP A 278 25.25 -3.72 10.44
C ASP A 278 25.42 -5.24 10.32
N ALA A 279 25.93 -5.90 11.38
CA ALA A 279 26.06 -7.35 11.45
C ALA A 279 24.74 -8.06 11.76
N TYR A 280 23.66 -7.32 12.04
CA TYR A 280 22.36 -7.91 12.28
C TYR A 280 21.74 -8.43 10.98
N GLU A 281 21.43 -9.72 10.95
CA GLU A 281 20.68 -10.34 9.86
C GLU A 281 19.18 -10.34 10.18
N VAL A 282 18.37 -9.91 9.20
CA VAL A 282 16.91 -9.99 9.28
C VAL A 282 16.49 -11.47 9.38
N SER A 283 15.47 -11.77 10.18
CA SER A 283 14.91 -13.14 10.24
C SER A 283 14.63 -13.64 8.81
N PRO A 284 15.21 -14.79 8.39
CA PRO A 284 15.04 -15.30 7.03
C PRO A 284 13.57 -15.53 6.66
N ILE A 285 12.77 -16.03 7.59
CA ILE A 285 11.33 -16.25 7.40
C ILE A 285 10.59 -14.91 7.29
N ALA A 286 10.92 -13.93 8.13
CA ALA A 286 10.29 -12.60 8.06
C ALA A 286 10.65 -11.88 6.76
N ASN A 287 11.89 -12.01 6.30
CA ASN A 287 12.34 -11.46 5.04
C ASN A 287 11.63 -12.12 3.86
N MET A 288 11.56 -13.46 3.85
CA MET A 288 10.83 -14.23 2.83
C MET A 288 9.35 -13.85 2.78
N LEU A 289 8.66 -13.75 3.93
CA LEU A 289 7.26 -13.30 3.99
C LEU A 289 7.11 -11.86 3.48
N GLY A 290 8.02 -10.96 3.83
CA GLY A 290 8.00 -9.58 3.35
C GLY A 290 8.15 -9.49 1.83
N GLU A 291 9.07 -10.28 1.26
CA GLU A 291 9.27 -10.35 -0.19
C GLU A 291 8.07 -10.99 -0.90
N LEU A 292 7.49 -12.08 -0.36
CA LEU A 292 6.26 -12.67 -0.89
C LEU A 292 5.12 -11.66 -0.96
N VAL A 293 4.95 -10.83 0.07
CA VAL A 293 3.95 -9.75 0.07
C VAL A 293 4.28 -8.70 -1.00
N GLU A 294 5.55 -8.30 -1.10
CA GLU A 294 6.01 -7.31 -2.08
C GLU A 294 5.76 -7.78 -3.51
N VAL A 295 6.16 -9.00 -3.86
CA VAL A 295 5.88 -9.61 -5.17
C VAL A 295 4.38 -9.82 -5.35
N GLY A 296 3.69 -10.31 -4.32
CA GLY A 296 2.24 -10.51 -4.32
C GLY A 296 1.43 -9.23 -4.51
N SER A 297 2.01 -8.03 -4.32
CA SER A 297 1.35 -6.74 -4.53
C SER A 297 0.90 -6.50 -5.97
N VAL A 298 1.52 -7.19 -6.94
CA VAL A 298 1.09 -7.15 -8.35
C VAL A 298 -0.30 -7.79 -8.53
N VAL A 299 -0.68 -8.72 -7.64
CA VAL A 299 -2.03 -9.26 -7.55
C VAL A 299 -2.86 -8.32 -6.68
N ALA A 300 -3.75 -7.56 -7.29
CA ALA A 300 -4.50 -6.53 -6.57
C ALA A 300 -5.40 -7.13 -5.48
N HIS A 301 -5.23 -6.68 -4.24
CA HIS A 301 -6.16 -6.96 -3.16
C HIS A 301 -7.39 -6.03 -3.27
N ARG A 302 -8.54 -6.62 -3.60
CA ARG A 302 -9.89 -6.06 -3.50
C ARG A 302 -10.62 -6.65 -2.30
N GLU A 303 -11.09 -5.83 -1.37
CA GLU A 303 -12.09 -6.28 -0.39
C GLU A 303 -13.40 -6.57 -1.15
N GLN A 304 -13.77 -7.85 -1.31
CA GLN A 304 -15.03 -8.20 -1.97
C GLN A 304 -16.19 -8.04 -0.98
N THR A 305 -16.95 -6.96 -1.10
CA THR A 305 -18.25 -6.84 -0.45
C THR A 305 -19.28 -7.58 -1.31
N LEU A 306 -19.55 -8.86 -1.03
CA LEU A 306 -20.67 -9.56 -1.69
C LEU A 306 -21.98 -9.30 -0.95
N ALA A 307 -23.05 -9.18 -1.74
CA ALA A 307 -24.41 -8.96 -1.29
C ALA A 307 -24.84 -10.02 -0.27
N ALA A 308 -25.58 -9.60 0.76
CA ALA A 308 -26.02 -10.39 1.91
C ALA A 308 -26.93 -11.59 1.54
N GLY A 309 -26.37 -12.65 0.96
CA GLY A 309 -27.14 -13.82 0.52
C GLY A 309 -26.38 -15.14 0.32
N SER A 310 -25.05 -15.19 0.36
CA SER A 310 -24.28 -16.45 0.24
C SER A 310 -24.05 -17.10 1.62
N LEU A 311 -25.09 -17.75 2.15
CA LEU A 311 -25.01 -18.58 3.36
C LEU A 311 -24.33 -19.91 3.03
N GLY A 312 -23.10 -20.11 3.50
CA GLY A 312 -22.33 -21.36 3.30
C GLY A 312 -20.83 -21.15 3.04
N ALA A 313 -20.37 -19.91 3.02
CA ALA A 313 -19.08 -19.51 2.52
C ALA A 313 -18.07 -19.25 3.66
N ASP A 314 -16.83 -19.79 3.60
CA ASP A 314 -15.77 -19.52 4.59
C ASP A 314 -15.43 -18.01 4.58
N PRO A 315 -15.82 -17.23 5.62
CA PRO A 315 -15.72 -15.77 5.63
C PRO A 315 -14.30 -15.25 5.34
N GLU A 316 -13.26 -16.02 5.67
CA GLU A 316 -11.88 -15.62 5.45
C GLU A 316 -11.48 -15.64 3.97
N MET A 317 -12.00 -16.55 3.16
CA MET A 317 -11.71 -16.58 1.72
C MET A 317 -12.35 -15.38 1.01
N TYR A 318 -13.46 -14.85 1.53
CA TYR A 318 -14.12 -13.65 0.99
C TYR A 318 -13.52 -12.34 1.49
N ALA A 319 -12.94 -12.35 2.70
CA ALA A 319 -12.29 -11.18 3.28
C ALA A 319 -11.02 -10.76 2.53
N GLY A 320 -10.35 -11.70 1.84
CA GLY A 320 -9.17 -11.39 1.02
C GLY A 320 -9.28 -11.90 -0.40
N SER A 321 -9.42 -10.99 -1.37
CA SER A 321 -9.40 -11.41 -2.78
C SER A 321 -8.02 -11.84 -3.28
N ARG A 322 -6.92 -11.57 -2.58
CA ARG A 322 -5.60 -12.16 -2.86
C ARG A 322 -5.32 -13.25 -1.84
N GLN A 323 -4.90 -14.42 -2.32
CA GLN A 323 -4.59 -15.57 -1.48
C GLN A 323 -3.14 -16.00 -1.69
N PHE A 324 -2.53 -16.49 -0.61
CA PHE A 324 -1.22 -17.13 -0.61
C PHE A 324 -1.44 -18.61 -0.32
N VAL A 325 -1.24 -19.46 -1.32
CA VAL A 325 -1.56 -20.89 -1.28
C VAL A 325 -0.27 -21.69 -1.35
N LEU A 326 0.01 -22.47 -0.30
CA LEU A 326 1.05 -23.47 -0.27
C LEU A 326 0.61 -24.68 -1.09
N ARG A 327 1.44 -25.05 -2.07
CA ARG A 327 1.23 -26.19 -2.96
C ARG A 327 2.05 -27.39 -2.48
N PRO A 328 1.64 -28.63 -2.73
CA PRO A 328 2.39 -29.83 -2.29
C PRO A 328 3.83 -29.92 -2.81
N ASP A 329 4.15 -29.22 -3.90
CA ASP A 329 5.47 -29.18 -4.53
C ASP A 329 6.44 -28.16 -3.88
N GLN A 330 6.14 -27.69 -2.67
CA GLN A 330 6.91 -26.70 -1.92
C GLN A 330 6.94 -25.29 -2.54
N SER A 331 6.03 -25.00 -3.47
CA SER A 331 5.83 -23.65 -3.99
C SER A 331 4.66 -22.93 -3.32
N ILE A 332 4.66 -21.60 -3.42
CA ILE A 332 3.59 -20.73 -2.94
C ILE A 332 2.99 -20.02 -4.15
N LEU A 333 1.71 -20.23 -4.37
CA LEU A 333 0.93 -19.56 -5.38
C LEU A 333 0.26 -18.32 -4.78
N ILE A 334 0.42 -17.18 -5.44
CA ILE A 334 -0.25 -15.93 -5.10
C ILE A 334 -1.21 -15.60 -6.24
N SER A 335 -2.51 -15.69 -5.98
CA SER A 335 -3.52 -15.40 -6.99
C SER A 335 -4.79 -14.83 -6.39
N SER A 336 -5.62 -14.24 -7.26
CA SER A 336 -6.89 -13.66 -6.84
C SER A 336 -8.01 -14.71 -6.76
N ILE A 337 -8.88 -14.63 -5.75
CA ILE A 337 -10.19 -15.29 -5.78
C ILE A 337 -11.12 -14.41 -6.62
N THR A 338 -11.51 -14.88 -7.81
CA THR A 338 -12.43 -14.15 -8.68
C THR A 338 -13.76 -14.89 -8.86
N PRO A 339 -14.90 -14.23 -8.56
CA PRO A 339 -16.22 -14.80 -8.82
C PRO A 339 -16.70 -14.60 -10.28
N THR A 340 -15.97 -13.86 -11.13
CA THR A 340 -16.35 -13.56 -12.53
C THR A 340 -15.15 -13.30 -13.44
N ASP A 341 -15.40 -13.37 -14.76
CA ASP A 341 -14.56 -13.35 -15.98
C ASP A 341 -13.37 -12.37 -16.13
N SER A 342 -12.84 -11.77 -15.06
CA SER A 342 -11.62 -10.96 -15.09
C SER A 342 -10.54 -11.64 -14.24
N CYS A 343 -9.56 -12.26 -14.88
CA CYS A 343 -8.43 -12.85 -14.17
C CYS A 343 -7.29 -11.85 -14.02
N GLY A 344 -6.73 -11.78 -12.81
CA GLY A 344 -5.52 -11.02 -12.51
C GLY A 344 -4.26 -11.83 -12.78
N PRO A 345 -3.07 -11.25 -12.50
CA PRO A 345 -1.82 -11.98 -12.58
C PRO A 345 -1.77 -13.10 -11.54
N VAL A 346 -0.95 -14.11 -11.81
CA VAL A 346 -0.67 -15.24 -10.90
C VAL A 346 0.83 -15.29 -10.67
N VAL A 347 1.24 -15.40 -9.41
CA VAL A 347 2.64 -15.61 -9.02
C VAL A 347 2.81 -17.03 -8.50
N VAL A 348 3.89 -17.69 -8.87
CA VAL A 348 4.38 -18.89 -8.21
C VAL A 348 5.77 -18.57 -7.67
N ALA A 349 5.93 -18.68 -6.35
CA ALA A 349 7.19 -18.50 -5.66
C ALA A 349 7.73 -19.84 -5.17
N ARG A 350 9.02 -20.08 -5.31
CA ARG A 350 9.74 -21.21 -4.71
C ARG A 350 10.71 -20.67 -3.66
N PRO A 351 10.32 -20.62 -2.39
CA PRO A 351 11.16 -20.10 -1.32
C PRO A 351 12.44 -20.91 -1.16
N LYS A 352 13.58 -20.22 -0.99
CA LYS A 352 14.88 -20.85 -0.63
C LYS A 352 14.96 -21.18 0.86
N VAL A 353 14.05 -20.61 1.65
CA VAL A 353 13.87 -20.88 3.08
C VAL A 353 12.47 -21.45 3.29
N ALA A 354 12.38 -22.61 3.94
CA ALA A 354 11.10 -23.18 4.34
C ALA A 354 10.39 -22.22 5.32
N ILE A 355 9.21 -21.73 4.92
CA ILE A 355 8.39 -20.86 5.77
C ILE A 355 7.39 -21.64 6.64
N VAL A 356 7.25 -22.95 6.40
CA VAL A 356 6.38 -23.88 7.15
C VAL A 356 7.08 -25.24 7.21
N ASP A 357 6.99 -25.92 8.35
CA ASP A 357 7.56 -27.25 8.60
C ASP A 357 6.68 -28.00 9.62
N PRO A 358 6.15 -29.20 9.30
CA PRO A 358 6.22 -29.87 8.00
C PRO A 358 5.43 -29.13 6.92
N TRP A 359 5.94 -29.19 5.68
CA TRP A 359 5.22 -28.64 4.53
C TRP A 359 3.90 -29.41 4.32
N PRO A 360 2.77 -28.73 4.03
CA PRO A 360 1.48 -29.41 3.87
C PRO A 360 1.48 -30.35 2.67
N ALA A 361 0.90 -31.54 2.86
CA ALA A 361 0.76 -32.55 1.80
C ALA A 361 -0.32 -32.20 0.76
N GLY A 362 -1.24 -31.29 1.09
CA GLY A 362 -2.31 -30.80 0.23
C GLY A 362 -2.24 -29.27 0.06
N PHE A 363 -3.15 -28.71 -0.73
CA PHE A 363 -3.24 -27.25 -0.88
C PHE A 363 -3.75 -26.60 0.41
N CYS A 364 -2.93 -25.71 0.97
CA CYS A 364 -3.28 -24.92 2.14
C CYS A 364 -3.12 -23.43 1.84
N ARG A 365 -3.95 -22.57 2.41
CA ARG A 365 -3.83 -21.11 2.33
C ARG A 365 -3.27 -20.54 3.63
N LEU A 366 -2.59 -19.40 3.53
CA LEU A 366 -2.36 -18.54 4.68
C LEU A 366 -3.68 -17.85 5.07
N SER A 367 -3.95 -17.75 6.38
CA SER A 367 -5.09 -17.03 6.93
C SER A 367 -5.15 -15.58 6.44
N SER A 368 -6.36 -15.10 6.13
CA SER A 368 -6.51 -13.77 5.53
C SER A 368 -6.09 -12.65 6.47
N GLU A 369 -6.39 -12.80 7.77
CA GLU A 369 -5.97 -11.85 8.80
C GLU A 369 -4.44 -11.86 8.98
N GLY A 370 -3.83 -13.05 8.98
CA GLY A 370 -2.39 -13.21 9.14
C GLY A 370 -1.57 -12.62 8.02
N TRP A 371 -1.92 -12.88 6.76
CA TRP A 371 -1.18 -12.24 5.67
C TRP A 371 -1.45 -10.74 5.59
N SER A 372 -2.65 -10.25 5.95
CA SER A 372 -2.93 -8.80 6.04
C SER A 372 -2.05 -8.12 7.11
N PHE A 373 -1.85 -8.77 8.25
CA PHE A 373 -0.92 -8.32 9.28
C PHE A 373 0.52 -8.31 8.78
N ALA A 374 0.94 -9.39 8.10
CA ALA A 374 2.26 -9.48 7.48
C ALA A 374 2.46 -8.37 6.44
N GLU A 375 1.47 -8.09 5.60
CA GLU A 375 1.53 -7.00 4.61
C GLU A 375 1.70 -5.64 5.28
N ALA A 376 0.92 -5.35 6.31
CA ALA A 376 0.99 -4.07 7.02
C ALA A 376 2.36 -3.79 7.68
N ASN A 377 3.12 -4.85 7.98
CA ASN A 377 4.36 -4.75 8.77
C ASN A 377 5.63 -5.09 8.00
N LEU A 378 5.58 -5.99 7.04
CA LEU A 378 6.73 -6.58 6.35
C LEU A 378 6.85 -6.14 4.89
N LEU A 379 5.83 -5.52 4.29
CA LEU A 379 5.93 -4.99 2.91
C LEU A 379 7.13 -4.03 2.77
N ASP A 380 7.29 -3.15 3.76
CA ASP A 380 8.42 -2.23 3.86
C ASP A 380 9.68 -2.99 4.32
N ALA A 381 10.66 -3.12 3.42
CA ALA A 381 11.94 -3.78 3.69
C ALA A 381 12.64 -3.24 4.94
N ASP A 382 12.54 -1.93 5.19
CA ASP A 382 13.13 -1.30 6.37
C ASP A 382 12.46 -1.70 7.67
N ARG A 383 11.20 -2.17 7.61
CA ARG A 383 10.48 -2.63 8.80
C ARG A 383 10.74 -4.10 9.11
N ARG A 384 11.06 -4.93 8.10
CA ARG A 384 11.31 -6.38 8.26
C ARG A 384 12.34 -6.66 9.36
N LYS A 385 13.37 -5.81 9.50
CA LYS A 385 14.43 -5.90 10.51
C LYS A 385 13.96 -5.88 11.97
N TYR A 386 12.75 -5.41 12.25
CA TYR A 386 12.20 -5.35 13.61
C TYR A 386 11.34 -6.56 13.98
N PHE A 387 11.13 -7.49 13.05
CA PHE A 387 10.32 -8.68 13.25
C PHE A 387 11.19 -9.93 13.25
N ASP A 388 10.93 -10.77 14.24
CA ASP A 388 11.35 -12.16 14.30
C ASP A 388 10.20 -13.03 13.81
N ALA A 389 10.52 -14.16 13.18
CA ALA A 389 9.51 -15.07 12.68
C ALA A 389 9.93 -16.51 13.00
N SER A 390 9.00 -17.32 13.48
CA SER A 390 9.23 -18.72 13.83
C SER A 390 8.05 -19.59 13.44
N ILE A 391 8.35 -20.82 13.03
CA ILE A 391 7.34 -21.83 12.73
C ILE A 391 6.92 -22.49 14.05
N MET A 392 5.62 -22.54 14.30
CA MET A 392 5.04 -23.08 15.51
C MET A 392 3.99 -24.14 15.16
N ALA A 393 3.86 -25.13 16.06
CA ALA A 393 2.70 -26.01 16.02
C ALA A 393 1.44 -25.18 16.24
N SER A 394 0.42 -25.36 15.39
CA SER A 394 -0.80 -24.58 15.53
C SER A 394 -1.59 -25.02 16.77
N ALA A 395 -2.12 -24.06 17.52
CA ALA A 395 -3.08 -24.32 18.59
C ALA A 395 -4.46 -24.73 18.05
N ASN A 396 -4.71 -24.48 16.77
CA ASN A 396 -5.95 -24.85 16.09
C ASN A 396 -5.76 -26.21 15.39
N THR A 397 -6.59 -27.19 15.78
CA THR A 397 -6.54 -28.55 15.22
C THR A 397 -6.89 -28.62 13.74
N ALA A 398 -7.50 -27.57 13.18
CA ALA A 398 -7.77 -27.45 11.74
C ALA A 398 -6.58 -26.87 10.94
N CYS A 399 -5.57 -26.33 11.61
CA CYS A 399 -4.39 -25.74 10.98
C CYS A 399 -3.27 -26.76 10.87
N ALA A 400 -2.61 -26.80 9.71
CA ALA A 400 -1.43 -27.65 9.51
C ALA A 400 -0.21 -27.12 10.30
N ALA A 401 -0.07 -25.79 10.38
CA ALA A 401 0.99 -25.09 11.09
C ALA A 401 0.59 -23.62 11.30
N SER A 402 1.35 -22.89 12.12
CA SER A 402 1.24 -21.44 12.25
C SER A 402 2.63 -20.79 12.17
N ILE A 403 2.71 -19.62 11.55
CA ILE A 403 3.93 -18.80 11.54
C ILE A 403 3.75 -17.67 12.55
N GLU A 404 4.53 -17.67 13.61
CA GLU A 404 4.50 -16.61 14.62
C GLU A 404 5.40 -15.46 14.18
N LEU A 405 4.84 -14.26 14.04
CA LEU A 405 5.54 -13.01 13.80
C LEU A 405 5.63 -12.22 15.11
N ILE A 406 6.84 -12.03 15.61
CA ILE A 406 7.11 -11.39 16.89
C ILE A 406 7.89 -10.10 16.70
N THR A 407 7.55 -9.06 17.44
CA THR A 407 8.40 -7.88 17.60
C THR A 407 8.44 -7.44 19.06
N SER A 408 9.65 -7.43 19.64
CA SER A 408 9.83 -7.00 21.03
C SER A 408 9.92 -5.48 21.19
N VAL A 409 9.87 -4.74 20.09
CA VAL A 409 9.96 -3.28 20.06
C VAL A 409 8.61 -2.64 19.75
N ALA A 410 7.53 -3.41 19.93
CA ALA A 410 6.18 -2.87 19.90
C ALA A 410 6.00 -1.85 21.03
N GLY A 411 5.48 -0.67 20.70
CA GLY A 411 5.09 0.34 21.68
C GLY A 411 3.91 -0.07 22.57
N ILE A 412 3.22 -1.17 22.23
CA ILE A 412 2.10 -1.74 22.98
C ILE A 412 2.28 -3.26 23.08
N GLU A 413 2.16 -3.81 24.29
CA GLU A 413 2.43 -5.22 24.58
C GLU A 413 1.56 -6.22 23.80
N LYS A 414 0.28 -5.90 23.57
CA LYS A 414 -0.66 -6.76 22.82
C LYS A 414 -0.30 -6.94 21.33
N ALA A 415 0.56 -6.09 20.78
CA ALA A 415 0.96 -6.13 19.37
C ALA A 415 2.34 -6.79 19.16
N ARG A 416 2.88 -7.45 20.20
CA ARG A 416 4.22 -8.07 20.18
C ARG A 416 4.28 -9.40 19.45
N SER A 417 3.18 -10.11 19.31
CA SER A 417 3.12 -11.40 18.60
C SER A 417 1.81 -11.52 17.83
N TYR A 418 1.89 -12.09 16.62
CA TYR A 418 0.75 -12.42 15.79
C TYR A 418 1.01 -13.75 15.06
N SER A 419 -0.02 -14.59 14.89
CA SER A 419 0.12 -15.88 14.20
C SER A 419 -0.52 -15.85 12.82
N VAL A 420 0.22 -16.26 11.80
CA VAL A 420 -0.28 -16.51 10.45
C VAL A 420 -0.58 -18.00 10.32
N ASP A 421 -1.86 -18.34 10.39
CA ASP A 421 -2.29 -19.74 10.34
C ASP A 421 -2.27 -20.32 8.93
N VAL A 422 -1.91 -21.61 8.80
CA VAL A 422 -1.92 -22.39 7.56
C VAL A 422 -3.15 -23.29 7.57
N LEU A 423 -4.14 -22.94 6.73
CA LEU A 423 -5.47 -23.54 6.71
C LEU A 423 -5.67 -24.38 5.44
N PRO A 424 -6.28 -25.57 5.50
CA PRO A 424 -6.62 -26.33 4.29
C PRO A 424 -7.64 -25.56 3.43
N ILE A 425 -7.54 -25.69 2.11
CA ILE A 425 -8.60 -25.24 1.21
C ILE A 425 -9.73 -26.29 1.29
N ALA A 426 -10.91 -25.89 1.78
CA ALA A 426 -12.05 -26.80 1.99
C ALA A 426 -13.14 -26.67 0.88
N SER A 427 -13.90 -27.76 0.69
CA SER A 427 -14.94 -27.86 -0.35
C SER A 427 -16.20 -27.09 0.04
N GLY A 428 -16.85 -26.42 -0.92
CA GLY A 428 -18.18 -25.80 -0.72
C GLY A 428 -18.39 -24.41 -1.32
N LEU A 429 -17.45 -23.88 -2.11
CA LEU A 429 -17.48 -22.50 -2.60
C LEU A 429 -17.61 -22.43 -4.13
N ALA A 430 -18.16 -21.32 -4.62
CA ALA A 430 -18.26 -21.02 -6.05
C ALA A 430 -16.97 -20.40 -6.65
N SER A 431 -15.94 -20.13 -5.84
CA SER A 431 -14.74 -19.41 -6.28
C SER A 431 -13.51 -19.87 -5.49
N TYR A 432 -12.46 -20.26 -6.21
CA TYR A 432 -11.19 -20.74 -5.66
C TYR A 432 -10.04 -19.92 -6.23
N PRO A 433 -8.87 -19.87 -5.56
CA PRO A 433 -7.66 -19.30 -6.14
C PRO A 433 -7.34 -19.97 -7.48
N LEU A 434 -6.74 -19.21 -8.39
CA LEU A 434 -6.43 -19.65 -9.74
C LEU A 434 -4.97 -20.12 -9.84
N GLU A 435 -4.76 -21.26 -10.48
CA GLU A 435 -3.46 -21.78 -10.91
C GLU A 435 -3.30 -21.56 -12.41
N PHE A 436 -2.08 -21.25 -12.85
CA PHE A 436 -1.72 -21.20 -14.27
C PHE A 436 -1.15 -22.55 -14.72
N THR A 437 -1.53 -23.03 -15.90
CA THR A 437 -0.95 -24.20 -16.56
C THR A 437 -0.22 -23.81 -17.83
N LEU A 438 0.99 -24.35 -17.99
CA LEU A 438 1.82 -24.17 -19.18
C LEU A 438 1.47 -25.16 -20.31
N ASP A 439 0.53 -26.09 -20.10
CA ASP A 439 0.24 -27.19 -21.03
C ASP A 439 -0.11 -26.73 -22.46
N LYS A 440 -0.67 -25.51 -22.61
CA LYS A 440 -1.09 -24.92 -23.88
C LYS A 440 -0.40 -23.58 -24.18
N PHE A 441 0.58 -23.21 -23.38
CA PHE A 441 1.33 -21.97 -23.55
C PHE A 441 2.37 -22.17 -24.67
N SER A 442 2.26 -21.40 -25.75
CA SER A 442 3.15 -21.48 -26.90
C SER A 442 3.74 -20.08 -27.15
N PRO A 443 4.93 -19.79 -26.59
CA PRO A 443 5.49 -18.44 -26.69
C PRO A 443 5.90 -18.13 -28.13
N GLU A 444 5.49 -16.98 -28.64
CA GLU A 444 5.93 -16.42 -29.93
C GLU A 444 7.06 -15.39 -29.74
N PHE A 445 7.20 -14.86 -28.52
CA PHE A 445 8.28 -13.98 -28.12
C PHE A 445 9.04 -14.59 -26.95
N GLU A 446 10.37 -14.59 -27.04
CA GLU A 446 11.27 -14.97 -25.96
C GLU A 446 12.43 -13.97 -25.90
N PHE A 447 12.64 -13.37 -24.73
CA PHE A 447 13.66 -12.37 -24.52
C PHE A 447 14.09 -12.32 -23.05
N ALA A 448 15.27 -11.75 -22.80
CA ALA A 448 15.79 -11.51 -21.48
C ALA A 448 16.17 -10.04 -21.31
N VAL A 449 16.00 -9.54 -20.09
CA VAL A 449 16.32 -8.15 -19.73
C VAL A 449 17.30 -8.18 -18.56
N SER A 450 18.44 -7.52 -18.76
CA SER A 450 19.45 -7.41 -17.73
C SER A 450 18.98 -6.50 -16.59
N ARG A 451 19.60 -6.63 -15.41
CA ARG A 451 19.33 -5.74 -14.27
C ARG A 451 19.64 -4.27 -14.58
N GLU A 452 20.65 -4.01 -15.41
CA GLU A 452 21.01 -2.66 -15.83
C GLU A 452 19.91 -2.05 -16.72
N ASP A 453 19.41 -2.82 -17.68
CA ASP A 453 18.34 -2.39 -18.57
C ASP A 453 17.03 -2.21 -17.81
N LEU A 454 16.70 -3.09 -16.87
CA LEU A 454 15.53 -2.90 -15.99
C LEU A 454 15.61 -1.58 -15.23
N LYS A 455 16.78 -1.22 -14.68
CA LYS A 455 16.97 0.08 -14.01
C LYS A 455 16.79 1.24 -14.97
N ALA A 456 17.31 1.13 -16.19
CA ALA A 456 17.12 2.14 -17.24
C ALA A 456 15.64 2.27 -17.62
N TRP A 457 14.92 1.15 -17.75
CA TRP A 457 13.49 1.13 -17.98
C TRP A 457 12.75 1.82 -16.84
N GLY A 458 13.12 1.52 -15.59
CA GLY A 458 12.59 2.13 -14.37
C GLY A 458 12.63 3.65 -14.36
N ALA A 459 13.68 4.26 -14.89
CA ALA A 459 13.82 5.71 -15.01
C ALA A 459 12.84 6.35 -16.03
N LEU A 460 12.38 5.56 -17.00
CA LEU A 460 11.44 5.97 -18.05
C LEU A 460 10.00 5.56 -17.75
N LEU A 461 9.77 4.73 -16.72
CA LEU A 461 8.42 4.30 -16.35
C LEU A 461 7.58 5.52 -15.93
N PRO A 462 6.44 5.78 -16.59
CA PRO A 462 5.58 6.90 -16.25
C PRO A 462 5.03 6.73 -14.83
N SER A 463 4.89 7.85 -14.10
CA SER A 463 4.35 7.86 -12.73
C SER A 463 2.88 7.40 -12.68
N ARG A 464 2.13 7.63 -13.76
CA ARG A 464 0.75 7.18 -13.96
C ARG A 464 0.55 6.77 -15.42
N VAL A 465 -0.10 5.64 -15.65
CA VAL A 465 -0.60 5.26 -16.98
C VAL A 465 -2.11 5.36 -16.94
N SER A 466 -2.69 6.13 -17.86
CA SER A 466 -4.15 6.16 -17.98
C SER A 466 -4.61 4.79 -18.47
N ASN A 467 -5.68 4.25 -17.87
CA ASN A 467 -6.29 2.98 -18.28
C ASN A 467 -6.75 2.94 -19.75
N ARG A 468 -6.71 4.08 -20.47
CA ARG A 468 -6.97 4.16 -21.91
C ARG A 468 -5.77 3.78 -22.78
N HIS A 469 -4.55 3.80 -22.22
CA HIS A 469 -3.38 3.36 -22.95
C HIS A 469 -3.41 1.83 -22.99
N LYS A 470 -2.82 1.22 -24.02
CA LYS A 470 -2.51 -0.21 -24.02
C LYS A 470 -1.01 -0.35 -23.78
N ILE A 471 -0.61 -1.52 -23.28
CA ILE A 471 0.80 -1.92 -23.33
C ILE A 471 0.87 -3.03 -24.36
N GLU A 472 1.74 -2.84 -25.33
CA GLU A 472 1.82 -3.66 -26.53
C GLU A 472 3.24 -4.21 -26.60
N LEU A 473 3.37 -5.53 -26.76
CA LEU A 473 4.61 -6.17 -27.12
C LEU A 473 4.54 -6.49 -28.62
N MET A 474 5.46 -5.95 -29.42
CA MET A 474 5.41 -6.07 -30.88
C MET A 474 6.80 -6.24 -31.52
N SER A 475 6.84 -6.93 -32.67
CA SER A 475 8.04 -6.98 -33.52
C SER A 475 8.19 -5.65 -34.29
N VAL A 476 9.37 -5.01 -34.20
CA VAL A 476 9.70 -3.80 -34.95
C VAL A 476 11.01 -4.04 -35.71
N GLY A 477 10.92 -4.21 -37.03
CA GLY A 477 12.08 -4.35 -37.91
C GLY A 477 12.97 -5.57 -37.60
N GLY A 478 12.39 -6.68 -37.13
CA GLY A 478 13.10 -7.89 -36.70
C GLY A 478 13.66 -7.82 -35.27
N GLY A 479 13.42 -6.71 -34.55
CA GLY A 479 13.66 -6.58 -33.12
C GLY A 479 12.35 -6.62 -32.31
N LEU A 480 12.45 -6.61 -30.99
CA LEU A 480 11.30 -6.60 -30.08
C LEU A 480 11.19 -5.23 -29.39
N SER A 481 9.99 -4.64 -29.38
CA SER A 481 9.69 -3.44 -28.58
C SER A 481 8.53 -3.72 -27.63
N LEU A 482 8.71 -3.33 -26.38
CA LEU A 482 7.61 -3.20 -25.42
C LEU A 482 7.20 -1.72 -25.36
N LEU A 483 6.02 -1.42 -25.90
CA LEU A 483 5.48 -0.07 -25.96
C LEU A 483 4.57 0.22 -24.76
N LEU A 484 4.93 1.24 -23.98
CA LEU A 484 4.14 1.78 -22.86
C LEU A 484 3.71 3.22 -23.15
N GLY A 485 2.57 3.39 -23.82
CA GLY A 485 2.13 4.71 -24.25
C GLY A 485 3.04 5.28 -25.32
N SER A 486 3.87 6.28 -24.99
CA SER A 486 4.83 6.89 -25.91
C SER A 486 6.29 6.49 -25.63
N HIS A 487 6.50 5.51 -24.75
CA HIS A 487 7.82 5.04 -24.36
C HIS A 487 8.05 3.64 -24.93
N ASP A 488 9.13 3.49 -25.70
CA ASP A 488 9.60 2.22 -26.21
C ASP A 488 10.68 1.64 -25.30
N PHE A 489 10.54 0.37 -24.97
CA PHE A 489 11.52 -0.40 -24.22
C PHE A 489 12.06 -1.52 -25.09
N TYR A 490 13.37 -1.53 -25.28
CA TYR A 490 14.05 -2.55 -26.06
C TYR A 490 14.81 -3.49 -25.11
N PRO A 491 14.56 -4.81 -25.17
CA PRO A 491 15.29 -5.78 -24.38
C PRO A 491 16.73 -5.96 -24.91
N SER A 492 17.65 -6.32 -24.03
CA SER A 492 19.06 -6.54 -24.38
C SER A 492 19.29 -7.82 -25.19
N HIS A 493 18.49 -8.85 -24.92
CA HIS A 493 18.66 -10.17 -25.51
C HIS A 493 17.32 -10.70 -26.00
N VAL A 494 17.24 -11.00 -27.29
CA VAL A 494 16.03 -11.53 -27.92
C VAL A 494 16.39 -12.88 -28.53
N THR A 495 15.73 -13.94 -28.08
CA THR A 495 15.99 -15.32 -28.53
C THR A 495 14.96 -15.81 -29.53
N LYS A 496 13.72 -15.30 -29.44
CA LYS A 496 12.64 -15.62 -30.38
C LYS A 496 11.74 -14.41 -30.60
N VAL A 497 11.46 -14.10 -31.86
CA VAL A 497 10.43 -13.14 -32.29
C VAL A 497 9.76 -13.70 -33.53
N THR A 498 8.44 -13.73 -33.51
CA THR A 498 7.62 -14.00 -34.69
C THR A 498 7.13 -12.66 -35.25
N ASP A 499 7.37 -12.43 -36.54
CA ASP A 499 6.95 -11.21 -37.22
C ASP A 499 5.41 -11.10 -37.28
N ASP A 500 4.91 -9.85 -37.29
CA ASP A 500 3.48 -9.49 -37.39
C ASP A 500 2.56 -9.90 -36.22
N GLU A 501 3.13 -10.41 -35.12
CA GLU A 501 2.37 -10.71 -33.89
C GLU A 501 2.39 -9.54 -32.89
N GLU A 502 1.33 -9.42 -32.09
CA GLU A 502 1.17 -8.41 -31.04
C GLU A 502 0.56 -9.05 -29.79
N VAL A 503 1.09 -8.72 -28.61
CA VAL A 503 0.50 -9.12 -27.33
C VAL A 503 0.09 -7.90 -26.52
N LEU A 504 -1.18 -7.86 -26.15
CA LEU A 504 -1.78 -6.75 -25.40
C LEU A 504 -1.88 -7.06 -23.91
N PHE A 505 -1.50 -6.11 -23.06
CA PHE A 505 -1.59 -6.24 -21.60
C PHE A 505 -2.36 -5.10 -20.95
N ALA A 506 -2.94 -5.41 -19.78
CA ALA A 506 -3.56 -4.39 -18.94
C ALA A 506 -2.48 -3.43 -18.39
N PRO A 507 -2.57 -2.11 -18.65
CA PRO A 507 -1.47 -1.22 -18.34
C PRO A 507 -1.10 -1.15 -16.87
N GLY A 508 -2.12 -1.14 -16.01
CA GLY A 508 -1.92 -1.11 -14.57
C GLY A 508 -1.21 -2.35 -14.04
N ILE A 509 -1.39 -3.51 -14.68
CA ILE A 509 -0.78 -4.77 -14.23
C ILE A 509 0.70 -4.78 -14.60
N LEU A 510 1.02 -4.66 -15.90
CA LEU A 510 2.39 -4.76 -16.37
C LEU A 510 3.26 -3.60 -15.88
N LEU A 511 2.73 -2.38 -15.73
CA LEU A 511 3.46 -1.30 -15.06
C LEU A 511 3.81 -1.64 -13.61
N SER A 512 2.88 -2.26 -12.86
CA SER A 512 3.11 -2.66 -11.47
C SER A 512 4.18 -3.74 -11.38
N VAL A 513 4.18 -4.68 -12.33
CA VAL A 513 5.20 -5.73 -12.47
C VAL A 513 6.57 -5.14 -12.76
N LEU A 514 6.70 -4.27 -13.77
CA LEU A 514 7.99 -3.66 -14.10
C LEU A 514 8.56 -2.87 -12.93
N ARG A 515 7.72 -2.10 -12.22
CA ARG A 515 8.16 -1.39 -11.01
C ARG A 515 8.62 -2.33 -9.90
N MET A 516 7.91 -3.43 -9.68
CA MET A 516 8.28 -4.44 -8.71
C MET A 516 9.65 -5.05 -9.08
N LEU A 517 9.85 -5.47 -10.33
CA LEU A 517 11.12 -6.02 -10.82
C LEU A 517 12.29 -5.03 -10.66
N VAL A 518 12.07 -3.73 -10.88
CA VAL A 518 13.09 -2.69 -10.71
C VAL A 518 13.53 -2.52 -9.26
N LEU A 519 12.60 -2.69 -8.32
CA LEU A 519 12.85 -2.48 -6.88
C LEU A 519 13.41 -3.72 -6.18
N LEU A 520 13.12 -4.91 -6.71
CA LEU A 520 13.57 -6.15 -6.10
C LEU A 520 15.10 -6.32 -6.13
N PRO A 521 15.69 -6.95 -5.10
CA PRO A 521 17.08 -7.37 -5.09
C PRO A 521 17.26 -8.64 -5.95
N LEU A 522 17.13 -8.49 -7.27
CA LEU A 522 17.35 -9.58 -8.22
C LEU A 522 18.78 -10.11 -8.14
N THR A 523 18.94 -11.42 -8.34
CA THR A 523 20.26 -12.05 -8.56
C THR A 523 20.90 -11.54 -9.85
N ASP A 524 22.17 -11.86 -10.08
CA ASP A 524 22.90 -11.42 -11.28
C ASP A 524 22.42 -12.08 -12.59
N SER A 525 21.43 -12.97 -12.52
CA SER A 525 20.74 -13.56 -13.67
C SER A 525 19.79 -12.55 -14.31
N ASP A 526 19.70 -12.58 -15.64
CA ASP A 526 18.70 -11.82 -16.37
C ASP A 526 17.27 -12.24 -16.00
N VAL A 527 16.32 -11.32 -16.18
CA VAL A 527 14.90 -11.64 -16.08
C VAL A 527 14.44 -12.15 -17.43
N GLU A 528 13.91 -13.36 -17.46
CA GLU A 528 13.47 -14.03 -18.68
C GLU A 528 11.97 -13.79 -18.90
N PHE A 529 11.60 -13.47 -20.14
CA PHE A 529 10.24 -13.18 -20.57
C PHE A 529 9.88 -14.08 -21.75
N GLU A 530 8.72 -14.70 -21.65
CA GLU A 530 8.10 -15.49 -22.70
C GLU A 530 6.68 -14.96 -22.91
N ALA A 531 6.27 -14.69 -24.15
CA ALA A 531 4.92 -14.19 -24.42
C ALA A 531 4.22 -14.95 -25.54
N ASP A 532 2.97 -15.33 -25.28
CA ASP A 532 2.02 -15.97 -26.17
C ASP A 532 0.89 -14.96 -26.46
N PRO A 533 0.57 -14.64 -27.73
CA PRO A 533 -0.48 -13.68 -28.09
C PRO A 533 -1.85 -13.96 -27.47
N VAL A 534 -2.14 -15.22 -27.18
CA VAL A 534 -3.41 -15.68 -26.59
C VAL A 534 -3.26 -15.93 -25.09
N GLY A 535 -2.13 -16.48 -24.66
CA GLY A 535 -1.89 -16.88 -23.26
C GLY A 535 -1.49 -15.73 -22.34
N GLY A 536 -0.80 -14.73 -22.87
CA GLY A 536 -0.21 -13.66 -22.11
C GLY A 536 1.30 -13.78 -21.98
N MET A 537 1.84 -13.42 -20.82
CA MET A 537 3.28 -13.35 -20.59
C MET A 537 3.65 -14.12 -19.33
N HIS A 538 4.72 -14.90 -19.45
CA HIS A 538 5.38 -15.63 -18.40
C HIS A 538 6.74 -14.98 -18.14
N ILE A 539 7.00 -14.59 -16.90
CA ILE A 539 8.24 -13.93 -16.48
C ILE A 539 8.91 -14.79 -15.42
N ARG A 540 10.19 -15.10 -15.60
CA ARG A 540 11.01 -15.87 -14.66
C ARG A 540 12.12 -14.97 -14.12
N PHE A 541 12.24 -14.93 -12.79
CA PHE A 541 13.28 -14.16 -12.10
C PHE A 541 13.62 -14.77 -10.75
N ALA A 542 14.77 -14.43 -10.21
CA ALA A 542 15.22 -14.93 -8.91
C ALA A 542 15.76 -13.80 -8.03
N THR A 543 15.61 -13.97 -6.73
CA THR A 543 16.22 -13.18 -5.66
C THR A 543 17.06 -14.10 -4.78
N GLU A 544 17.74 -13.55 -3.78
CA GLU A 544 18.37 -14.39 -2.74
C GLU A 544 17.35 -15.18 -1.91
N ALA A 545 16.09 -14.73 -1.84
CA ALA A 545 15.05 -15.35 -1.02
C ALA A 545 14.25 -16.42 -1.75
N ALA A 546 14.01 -16.28 -3.06
CA ALA A 546 13.19 -17.22 -3.82
C ALA A 546 13.40 -17.14 -5.33
N ASP A 547 12.94 -18.18 -6.02
CA ASP A 547 12.78 -18.19 -7.47
C ASP A 547 11.29 -17.98 -7.80
N TYR A 548 11.00 -17.09 -8.74
CA TYR A 548 9.63 -16.66 -9.06
C TYR A 548 9.29 -16.91 -10.51
N GLU A 549 8.03 -17.30 -10.72
CA GLU A 549 7.35 -17.28 -12.00
C GLU A 549 6.13 -16.37 -11.88
N LEU A 550 5.96 -15.46 -12.82
CA LEU A 550 4.84 -14.53 -12.85
C LEU A 550 4.12 -14.66 -14.20
N TYR A 551 2.82 -14.86 -14.12
CA TYR A 551 1.94 -15.03 -15.26
C TYR A 551 0.99 -13.85 -15.36
N ILE A 552 1.01 -13.16 -16.50
CA ILE A 552 0.15 -12.01 -16.80
C ILE A 552 -0.73 -12.36 -17.99
N PRO A 553 -2.06 -12.45 -17.84
CA PRO A 553 -2.93 -12.81 -18.95
C PRO A 553 -2.97 -11.71 -20.02
N ALA A 554 -3.01 -12.11 -21.29
CA ALA A 554 -3.23 -11.21 -22.42
C ALA A 554 -4.65 -10.61 -22.40
N ILE A 555 -4.80 -9.40 -22.94
CA ILE A 555 -6.09 -8.81 -23.26
C ILE A 555 -6.47 -9.25 -24.68
N MET A 556 -7.51 -10.07 -24.78
CA MET A 556 -8.09 -10.43 -26.08
C MET A 556 -9.25 -9.50 -26.41
N GLU A 557 -9.16 -8.78 -27.54
CA GLU A 557 -10.26 -7.95 -28.03
C GLU A 557 -11.42 -8.79 -28.59
N ARG A 558 -11.13 -9.98 -29.11
CA ARG A 558 -12.08 -10.91 -29.74
C ARG A 558 -11.70 -12.37 -29.43
N GLY A 559 -12.66 -13.21 -29.07
CA GLY A 559 -12.45 -14.65 -28.84
C GLY A 559 -12.80 -15.14 -27.42
N PRO A 560 -12.66 -16.45 -27.13
CA PRO A 560 -12.77 -16.98 -25.77
C PRO A 560 -11.73 -16.30 -24.89
N LYS A 561 -12.14 -15.87 -23.69
CA LYS A 561 -11.29 -15.07 -22.81
C LYS A 561 -10.04 -15.86 -22.42
N ALA A 562 -8.85 -15.26 -22.52
CA ALA A 562 -7.53 -15.88 -22.27
C ALA A 562 -7.48 -16.76 -20.99
N HIS A 563 -8.18 -16.35 -19.94
CA HIS A 563 -8.25 -17.10 -18.69
C HIS A 563 -8.89 -18.48 -18.79
N SER A 564 -9.69 -18.77 -19.82
CA SER A 564 -10.28 -20.09 -20.00
C SER A 564 -9.31 -21.13 -20.57
N ARG A 565 -8.16 -20.69 -21.10
CA ARG A 565 -7.18 -21.58 -21.73
C ARG A 565 -6.14 -22.07 -20.73
N ASP A 566 -5.54 -21.14 -19.98
CA ASP A 566 -4.34 -21.40 -19.19
C ASP A 566 -4.53 -21.16 -17.69
N LEU A 567 -5.67 -20.62 -17.24
CA LEU A 567 -6.00 -20.47 -15.82
C LEU A 567 -7.08 -21.46 -15.40
N ARG A 568 -6.88 -22.14 -14.28
CA ARG A 568 -7.86 -23.07 -13.70
C ARG A 568 -8.01 -22.86 -12.19
N PRO A 569 -9.20 -23.07 -11.63
CA PRO A 569 -9.36 -23.12 -10.17
C PRO A 569 -8.50 -24.23 -9.57
N ILE A 570 -7.88 -23.98 -8.41
CA ILE A 570 -7.16 -25.02 -7.67
C ILE A 570 -8.13 -26.15 -7.28
N PRO A 571 -7.75 -27.42 -7.49
CA PRO A 571 -8.55 -28.55 -7.03
C PRO A 571 -8.60 -28.58 -5.51
N VAL A 572 -9.80 -28.75 -4.98
CA VAL A 572 -10.02 -28.96 -3.54
C VAL A 572 -9.85 -30.43 -3.22
N ALA A 573 -9.24 -30.74 -2.08
CA ALA A 573 -9.08 -32.10 -1.58
C ALA A 573 -10.42 -32.72 -1.15
#